data_AF-A0A382I1X6-F1
#
_entry.id   AF-A0A382I1X6-F1
#
_cell.length_a   1.000
_cell.length_b   1.000
_cell.length_c   1.000
_cell.angle_alpha   90.00
_cell.angle_beta   90.00
_cell.angle_gamma   90.00
#
_symmetry.space_group_name_H-M   'P 1'
#
loop_
_entity.id
_entity.type
_entity.pdbx_description
1 polymer ?
#
loop_
_entity_poly.entity_id
_entity_poly.type
_entity_poly.pdbx_seq_one_letter_code
_entity_poly.pdbx_strand_id
1 'polypeptide(L)' 'VPGNGNPIILMAEHPTIGGYPKIATVILADIARIAQFTVGTQFNFKEVTLTEAESIFREKNKIFDSLLNKIESN' A
#
# COMPACT_ATOMS: atom_id res chain seq x y z
N VAL A 1 -14.57 -0.29 -7.50
CA VAL A 1 -15.49 0.80 -7.14
C VAL A 1 -16.91 0.28 -7.22
N PRO A 2 -17.68 0.30 -6.12
CA PRO A 2 -19.09 -0.09 -6.12
C PRO A 2 -19.96 0.86 -6.97
N GLY A 3 -21.21 0.48 -7.21
CA GLY A 3 -22.14 1.26 -8.04
C GLY A 3 -22.47 2.67 -7.52
N ASN A 4 -22.19 2.96 -6.25
CA ASN A 4 -22.36 4.28 -5.65
C ASN A 4 -21.19 5.24 -5.92
N GLY A 5 -20.15 4.81 -6.65
CA GLY A 5 -19.04 5.66 -7.07
C GLY A 5 -17.96 5.93 -6.01
N ASN A 6 -18.14 5.47 -4.76
CA ASN A 6 -17.18 5.71 -3.69
C ASN A 6 -16.09 4.61 -3.66
N PRO A 7 -14.81 4.91 -3.91
CA PRO A 7 -13.75 3.89 -3.90
C PRO A 7 -13.56 3.27 -2.52
N ILE A 8 -13.17 1.99 -2.50
CA ILE A 8 -12.80 1.24 -1.30
C ILE A 8 -11.40 0.67 -1.55
N ILE A 9 -10.46 0.92 -0.63
CA ILE A 9 -9.17 0.25 -0.62
C ILE A 9 -9.35 -1.08 0.10
N LEU A 10 -9.02 -2.18 -0.56
CA LEU A 10 -9.08 -3.52 0.01
C LEU A 10 -7.78 -3.80 0.79
N MET A 11 -7.90 -4.10 2.08
CA MET A 11 -6.79 -4.39 2.99
C MET A 11 -6.60 -5.91 3.16
N ALA A 12 -5.65 -6.34 4.01
CA ALA A 12 -5.24 -7.74 4.13
C ALA A 12 -6.37 -8.77 4.32
N GLU A 13 -7.48 -8.39 4.97
CA GLU A 13 -8.62 -9.26 5.25
C GLU A 13 -9.75 -9.16 4.19
N HIS A 14 -9.45 -8.65 2.99
CA HIS A 14 -10.45 -8.57 1.94
C HIS A 14 -10.88 -9.96 1.43
N PRO A 15 -12.14 -10.14 0.99
CA PRO A 15 -12.56 -11.36 0.32
C PRO A 15 -11.70 -11.66 -0.92
N THR A 16 -11.45 -12.94 -1.20
CA THR A 16 -10.66 -13.36 -2.38
C THR A 16 -11.40 -13.18 -3.70
N ILE A 17 -12.73 -13.10 -3.65
CA ILE A 17 -13.61 -12.87 -4.79
C ILE A 17 -14.22 -11.47 -4.69
N GLY A 18 -14.17 -10.70 -5.78
CA GLY A 18 -14.78 -9.37 -5.86
C GLY A 18 -15.81 -9.29 -6.99
N GLY A 19 -16.93 -8.62 -6.74
CA GLY A 19 -17.98 -8.34 -7.73
C GLY A 19 -17.91 -6.94 -8.34
N TYR A 20 -16.90 -6.14 -7.99
CA TYR A 20 -16.78 -4.73 -8.41
C TYR A 20 -15.57 -4.51 -9.31
N PRO A 21 -15.65 -3.59 -10.31
CA PRO A 21 -14.50 -3.22 -11.13
C PRO A 21 -13.34 -2.68 -10.29
N LYS A 22 -12.11 -3.13 -10.59
CA LYS A 22 -10.87 -2.62 -9.98
C LYS A 22 -10.24 -1.58 -10.92
N ILE A 23 -10.20 -0.32 -10.48
CA ILE A 23 -9.67 0.79 -11.29
C ILE A 23 -8.18 1.06 -11.07
N ALA A 24 -7.65 0.64 -9.91
CA ALA A 24 -6.26 0.84 -9.52
C ALA A 24 -5.87 -0.14 -8.40
N THR A 25 -4.58 -0.27 -8.14
CA THR A 25 -4.03 -1.03 -7.02
C THR A 25 -3.00 -0.17 -6.29
N VAL A 26 -3.09 -0.11 -4.96
CA VAL A 26 -2.05 0.54 -4.14
C VAL A 26 -0.80 -0.34 -4.14
N ILE A 27 0.37 0.26 -4.32
CA ILE A 27 1.65 -0.46 -4.28
C ILE A 27 1.91 -1.06 -2.90
N LEU A 28 2.59 -2.22 -2.87
CA LEU A 28 2.86 -2.93 -1.61
C LEU A 28 3.62 -2.07 -0.59
N ALA A 29 4.53 -1.21 -1.08
CA ALA A 29 5.32 -0.31 -0.24
C ALA A 29 4.48 0.68 0.57
N ASP A 30 3.26 1.00 0.15
CA ASP A 30 2.38 1.98 0.81
C ASP A 30 1.30 1.36 1.70
N ILE A 31 1.07 0.04 1.64
CA ILE A 31 0.01 -0.62 2.42
C ILE A 31 0.15 -0.36 3.93
N ALA A 32 1.36 -0.45 4.47
CA ALA A 32 1.63 -0.18 5.88
C ALA A 32 1.33 1.27 6.27
N ARG A 33 1.50 2.23 5.35
CA ARG A 33 1.19 3.64 5.60
C ARG A 33 -0.32 3.87 5.66
N ILE A 34 -1.07 3.28 4.71
CA ILE A 34 -2.53 3.37 4.66
C ILE A 34 -3.18 2.71 5.88
N ALA A 35 -2.62 1.57 6.34
CA ALA A 35 -3.11 0.88 7.53
C ALA A 35 -3.07 1.74 8.82
N GLN A 36 -2.28 2.82 8.83
CA GLN A 36 -2.16 3.76 9.96
C GLN A 36 -3.09 4.98 9.83
N PHE A 37 -3.91 5.07 8.78
CA PHE A 37 -4.83 6.19 8.60
C PHE A 37 -5.98 6.13 9.60
N THR A 38 -6.28 7.26 10.21
CA THR A 38 -7.45 7.45 11.08
C THR A 38 -8.67 7.87 10.26
N VAL A 39 -9.86 7.76 10.84
CA VAL A 39 -11.08 8.27 10.22
C VAL A 39 -10.92 9.76 9.91
N GLY A 40 -11.24 10.15 8.68
CA GLY A 40 -11.12 11.54 8.22
C GLY A 40 -9.73 11.94 7.71
N THR A 41 -8.73 11.05 7.74
CA THR A 41 -7.43 11.33 7.11
C THR A 41 -7.61 11.65 5.63
N GLN A 42 -7.18 12.85 5.24
CA GLN A 42 -7.15 13.26 3.83
C GLN A 42 -5.87 12.79 3.17
N PHE A 43 -5.99 12.25 1.96
CA PHE A 43 -4.87 11.80 1.15
C PHE A 43 -5.23 11.87 -0.33
N ASN A 44 -4.21 11.84 -1.18
CA ASN A 44 -4.36 11.81 -2.63
C ASN A 44 -3.64 10.59 -3.21
N PHE A 45 -4.19 10.02 -4.27
CA PHE A 45 -3.48 9.00 -5.04
C PHE A 45 -2.48 9.66 -5.99
N LYS A 46 -1.34 9.00 -6.16
CA LYS A 46 -0.35 9.32 -7.19
C LYS A 46 -0.22 8.10 -8.09
N GLU A 47 -0.38 8.30 -9.40
CA GLU A 47 -0.07 7.27 -10.37
C GLU A 47 1.44 7.01 -10.41
N VAL A 48 1.81 5.74 -10.48
CA VAL A 48 3.19 5.28 -10.62
C VAL A 48 3.25 4.16 -11.65
N THR A 49 4.36 4.08 -12.35
CA THR A 49 4.70 2.96 -13.22
C THR A 49 5.06 1.73 -12.38
N LEU A 50 5.02 0.55 -13.01
CA LEU A 50 5.47 -0.69 -12.37
C LEU A 50 6.94 -0.59 -11.92
N THR A 51 7.81 -0.01 -12.76
CA THR A 51 9.23 0.17 -12.46
C THR A 51 9.45 1.06 -11.23
N GLU A 52 8.70 2.16 -11.11
CA GLU A 52 8.76 3.03 -9.94
C GLU A 52 8.27 2.28 -8.68
N ALA A 53 7.17 1.54 -8.78
CA ALA A 53 6.63 0.75 -7.68
C ALA A 53 7.64 -0.29 -7.17
N GLU A 54 8.31 -1.00 -8.07
CA GLU A 54 9.36 -1.97 -7.73
C GLU A 54 10.59 -1.31 -7.12
N SER A 55 11.01 -0.15 -7.65
CA SER A 55 12.13 0.61 -7.10
C SER A 55 11.86 1.06 -5.66
N ILE A 56 10.69 1.65 -5.41
CA ILE A 56 10.25 2.09 -4.08
C ILE A 56 10.21 0.92 -3.11
N PHE A 57 9.68 -0.23 -3.53
CA PHE A 57 9.62 -1.44 -2.71
C PHE A 57 11.03 -1.94 -2.32
N ARG A 58 11.96 -2.00 -3.28
CA ARG A 58 13.35 -2.41 -3.03
C ARG A 58 14.07 -1.45 -2.08
N GLU A 59 13.90 -0.14 -2.27
CA GLU A 59 14.51 0.86 -1.38
C GLU A 59 14.00 0.70 0.06
N LYS A 60 12.68 0.54 0.22
CA LYS A 60 12.07 0.35 1.54
C LYS A 60 12.56 -0.91 2.24
N ASN A 61 12.71 -2.02 1.52
CA ASN A 61 13.26 -3.25 2.09
C ASN A 61 14.73 -3.10 2.49
N LYS A 62 15.56 -2.42 1.69
CA LYS A 62 16.96 -2.14 2.06
C LYS A 62 17.06 -1.36 3.38
N ILE A 63 16.19 -0.36 3.56
CA ILE A 63 16.13 0.41 4.81
C ILE A 63 15.70 -0.49 5.96
N PHE A 64 14.65 -1.30 5.77
CA PHE A 64 14.17 -2.23 6.79
C PHE A 64 15.25 -3.22 7.22
N ASP A 65 15.93 -3.86 6.28
CA ASP A 65 17.02 -4.80 6.55
C ASP A 65 18.19 -4.12 7.28
N SER A 66 18.53 -2.88 6.90
CA SER A 66 19.55 -2.10 7.60
C SER A 66 19.17 -1.80 9.05
N LEU A 67 17.89 -1.50 9.32
CA LEU A 67 17.38 -1.28 10.68
C LEU A 67 17.40 -2.57 11.49
N LEU A 68 16.99 -3.69 10.90
CA LEU A 68 16.97 -4.99 11.56
C LEU A 68 18.39 -5.41 12.01
N ASN A 69 19.36 -5.32 11.10
CA ASN A 69 20.77 -5.63 11.40
C ASN A 69 21.34 -4.77 12.55
N LYS A 70 20.92 -3.50 12.65
CA LYS A 70 21.33 -2.61 13.75
C LYS A 70 20.75 -3.03 15.10
N ILE A 71 19.55 -3.62 15.12
CA ILE A 71 18.94 -4.13 16.34
C ILE A 71 19.66 -5.40 16.78
N GLU A 72 19.99 -6.29 15.85
CA GLU A 72 20.66 -7.58 16.13
C GLU A 72 22.13 -7.42 16.54
N SER A 73 22.77 -6.31 16.17
CA SER A 73 24.17 -6.01 16.51
C SER A 73 24.36 -5.28 17.85
N ASN A 74 23.28 -5.01 18.60
CA ASN A 74 23.28 -4.44 19.95
C ASN A 74 22.95 -5.50 21.00
#